data_AF-A0A930XXW5-F1
#
_entry.id   AF-A0A930XXW5-F1
#
_cell.length_a   1.000
_cell.length_b   1.000
_cell.length_c   1.000
_cell.angle_alpha   90.00
_cell.angle_beta   90.00
_cell.angle_gamma   90.00
#
_symmetry.space_group_name_H-M   'P 1'
#
loop_
_entity.id
_entity.type
_entity.pdbx_description
1 polymer ?
#
loop_
_entity_poly.entity_id
_entity_poly.type
_entity_poly.pdbx_seq_one_letter_code
_entity_poly.pdbx_strand_id
1 'polypeptide(L)'
;MVRELDKHVIGQAEAKRCIATAYRSRWRRLQVPDEALRADITPKNILMVGPTGVGKTEIARRIAKMSDSPFIKVEATKFTQVGYVGRDVDSIVRDLMAAGVKMAEDLMMKRFDRQAEEHALKAVVDKLQPLDDAERKKLEIKIEGGGMDDESIEIEYQPLRASRVDVNVPENMPPEFASQMDGIMQQFTQALQQGQKKKREKIPIPKALKYFKDRFLEGKLDRDAVVAMAKGMVEQRGIVFLDEIDKIAGSEEIRGSHDVSRLGVQRDLLPLLEGASPNDLIPEMQGRLPVRVNLKALTVEDFIAILSKTEHSLLRQYQALLATEGVKVTFTESCVKRLAELAHQTNAQHENIGARRLHTMLERLMEEVSYEATSGDKRQFTPEDVDKTIGQYVDDDKLAKLFL
;
A
#
# COMPACT_ATOMS: atom_id res chain seq x y z
N MET A 1 -15.26 -8.70 -9.27
CA MET A 1 -15.13 -8.62 -7.79
C MET A 1 -14.79 -9.97 -7.17
N VAL A 2 -15.71 -10.89 -6.82
CA VAL A 2 -15.31 -12.17 -6.15
C VAL A 2 -14.24 -12.93 -6.97
N ARG A 3 -14.52 -13.22 -8.26
CA ARG A 3 -13.55 -13.80 -9.22
C ARG A 3 -12.22 -13.05 -9.35
N GLU A 4 -12.19 -11.76 -8.98
CA GLU A 4 -10.99 -10.93 -9.03
C GLU A 4 -10.19 -11.04 -7.71
N LEU A 5 -10.88 -11.18 -6.58
CA LEU A 5 -10.25 -11.48 -5.29
C LEU A 5 -9.68 -12.90 -5.26
N ASP A 6 -10.28 -13.83 -6.00
CA ASP A 6 -9.79 -15.22 -6.15
C ASP A 6 -8.40 -15.30 -6.81
N LYS A 7 -7.98 -14.28 -7.56
CA LYS A 7 -6.62 -14.14 -8.15
C LYS A 7 -5.52 -13.76 -7.13
N HIS A 8 -5.92 -13.28 -5.96
CA HIS A 8 -5.02 -12.58 -5.04
C HIS A 8 -5.09 -13.12 -3.60
N VAL A 9 -6.26 -13.62 -3.20
CA VAL A 9 -6.51 -14.22 -1.89
C VAL A 9 -7.07 -15.61 -2.12
N ILE A 10 -6.47 -16.63 -1.50
CA ILE A 10 -6.95 -18.02 -1.58
C ILE A 10 -8.05 -18.25 -0.52
N GLY A 11 -8.91 -19.24 -0.75
CA GLY A 11 -9.97 -19.62 0.20
C GLY A 11 -10.96 -18.48 0.48
N GLN A 12 -11.37 -18.36 1.75
CA GLN A 12 -12.15 -17.24 2.31
C GLN A 12 -13.38 -16.79 1.50
N ALA A 13 -14.06 -17.73 0.83
CA ALA A 13 -15.18 -17.46 -0.09
C ALA A 13 -16.37 -16.75 0.59
N GLU A 14 -16.58 -16.97 1.88
CA GLU A 14 -17.60 -16.27 2.66
C GLU A 14 -17.27 -14.78 2.80
N ALA A 15 -16.08 -14.44 3.31
CA ALA A 15 -15.60 -13.06 3.42
C ALA A 15 -15.61 -12.32 2.06
N LYS A 16 -15.13 -12.97 1.00
CA LYS A 16 -15.18 -12.41 -0.37
C LYS A 16 -16.60 -12.07 -0.82
N ARG A 17 -17.57 -12.99 -0.64
CA ARG A 17 -18.99 -12.74 -0.99
C ARG A 17 -19.63 -11.68 -0.10
N CYS A 18 -19.30 -11.69 1.18
CA CYS A 18 -19.81 -10.78 2.19
C CYS A 18 -19.41 -9.33 1.88
N ILE A 19 -18.11 -9.06 1.73
CA ILE A 19 -17.61 -7.70 1.44
C ILE A 19 -17.99 -7.26 0.02
N ALA A 20 -18.04 -8.17 -0.94
CA ALA A 20 -18.58 -7.89 -2.28
C ALA A 20 -20.06 -7.43 -2.24
N THR A 21 -20.86 -7.99 -1.31
CA THR A 21 -22.27 -7.62 -1.13
C THR A 21 -22.41 -6.26 -0.43
N ALA A 22 -21.56 -5.97 0.56
CA ALA A 22 -21.49 -4.66 1.21
C ALA A 22 -21.07 -3.56 0.22
N TYR A 23 -20.02 -3.78 -0.58
CA TYR A 23 -19.60 -2.84 -1.62
C TYR A 23 -20.69 -2.64 -2.69
N ARG A 24 -21.32 -3.71 -3.17
CA ARG A 24 -22.46 -3.60 -4.11
C ARG A 24 -23.66 -2.87 -3.49
N SER A 25 -23.81 -2.90 -2.16
CA SER A 25 -24.84 -2.12 -1.45
C SER A 25 -24.49 -0.63 -1.39
N ARG A 26 -23.23 -0.25 -1.17
CA ARG A 26 -22.76 1.14 -1.32
C ARG A 26 -23.00 1.66 -2.74
N TRP A 27 -22.70 0.87 -3.78
CA TRP A 27 -23.04 1.24 -5.16
C TRP A 27 -24.55 1.40 -5.37
N ARG A 28 -25.39 0.51 -4.84
CA ARG A 28 -26.87 0.62 -4.93
C ARG A 28 -27.39 1.90 -4.27
N ARG A 29 -26.86 2.30 -3.10
CA ARG A 29 -27.19 3.57 -2.43
C ARG A 29 -26.98 4.78 -3.35
N LEU A 30 -25.87 4.81 -4.09
CA LEU A 30 -25.56 5.87 -5.07
C LEU A 30 -26.50 5.88 -6.30
N GLN A 31 -27.36 4.87 -6.47
CA GLN A 31 -28.38 4.83 -7.53
C GLN A 31 -29.79 5.17 -7.03
N VAL A 32 -29.97 5.46 -5.73
CA VAL A 32 -31.25 5.88 -5.17
C VAL A 32 -31.50 7.36 -5.57
N PRO A 33 -32.58 7.67 -6.31
CA PRO A 33 -32.85 9.04 -6.75
C PRO A 33 -33.29 9.97 -5.62
N ASP A 34 -34.08 9.44 -4.68
CA ASP A 34 -34.52 10.12 -3.47
C ASP A 34 -33.33 10.40 -2.54
N GLU A 35 -33.05 11.67 -2.28
CA GLU A 35 -31.93 12.11 -1.48
C GLU A 35 -32.12 11.84 0.03
N ALA A 36 -33.35 11.95 0.55
CA ALA A 36 -33.64 11.68 1.95
C ALA A 36 -33.50 10.18 2.24
N LEU A 37 -34.13 9.34 1.40
CA LEU A 37 -33.99 7.89 1.50
C LEU A 37 -32.54 7.42 1.30
N ARG A 38 -31.76 8.11 0.45
CA ARG A 38 -30.33 7.86 0.25
C ARG A 38 -29.47 8.24 1.46
N ALA A 39 -29.87 9.26 2.23
CA ALA A 39 -29.23 9.60 3.50
C ALA A 39 -29.45 8.50 4.54
N ASP A 40 -30.71 8.07 4.73
CA ASP A 40 -31.12 7.04 5.70
C ASP A 40 -30.52 5.64 5.43
N ILE A 41 -30.15 5.33 4.18
CA ILE A 41 -29.44 4.08 3.85
C ILE A 41 -27.99 4.17 4.35
N THR A 42 -27.77 3.72 5.58
CA THR A 42 -26.45 3.69 6.22
C THR A 42 -25.49 2.66 5.58
N PRO A 43 -24.16 2.89 5.65
CA PRO A 43 -23.19 1.93 5.16
C PRO A 43 -23.16 0.65 6.00
N LYS A 44 -23.12 -0.51 5.32
CA LYS A 44 -22.94 -1.81 5.98
C LYS A 44 -21.45 -2.07 6.26
N ASN A 45 -20.96 -1.57 7.39
CA ASN A 45 -19.60 -1.81 7.86
C ASN A 45 -19.44 -3.26 8.36
N ILE A 46 -18.19 -3.75 8.39
CA ILE A 46 -17.90 -5.18 8.43
C ILE A 46 -16.91 -5.52 9.54
N LEU A 47 -17.28 -6.46 10.42
CA LEU A 47 -16.38 -7.10 11.36
C LEU A 47 -15.83 -8.40 10.76
N MET A 48 -14.52 -8.45 10.52
CA MET A 48 -13.81 -9.65 10.03
C MET A 48 -13.15 -10.39 11.19
N VAL A 49 -13.74 -11.52 11.60
CA VAL A 49 -13.22 -12.36 12.69
C VAL A 49 -12.37 -13.49 12.11
N GLY A 50 -11.29 -13.88 12.77
CA GLY A 50 -10.42 -14.99 12.36
C GLY A 50 -8.95 -14.75 12.72
N PRO A 51 -8.09 -15.79 12.64
CA PRO A 51 -6.71 -15.71 13.13
C PRO A 51 -5.80 -14.79 12.30
N THR A 52 -4.54 -14.67 12.71
CA THR A 52 -3.51 -13.88 12.01
C THR A 52 -3.16 -14.50 10.65
N GLY A 53 -2.73 -13.67 9.68
CA GLY A 53 -2.22 -14.14 8.39
C GLY A 53 -3.24 -14.77 7.43
N VAL A 54 -4.53 -14.91 7.79
CA VAL A 54 -5.57 -15.52 6.91
C VAL A 54 -6.08 -14.64 5.76
N GLY A 55 -5.49 -13.46 5.57
CA GLY A 55 -5.82 -12.54 4.47
C GLY A 55 -6.80 -11.40 4.78
N LYS A 56 -7.24 -11.20 6.04
CA LYS A 56 -8.18 -10.11 6.45
C LYS A 56 -7.87 -8.76 5.79
N THR A 57 -6.68 -8.23 6.04
CA THR A 57 -6.17 -6.95 5.52
C THR A 57 -6.01 -6.95 4.00
N GLU A 58 -5.67 -8.09 3.40
CA GLU A 58 -5.40 -8.17 1.96
C GLU A 58 -6.69 -8.19 1.14
N ILE A 59 -7.77 -8.83 1.63
CA ILE A 59 -9.10 -8.71 1.00
C ILE A 59 -9.54 -7.24 0.99
N ALA A 60 -9.39 -6.53 2.12
CA ALA A 60 -9.74 -5.11 2.21
C ALA A 60 -8.90 -4.25 1.26
N ARG A 61 -7.57 -4.42 1.24
CA ARG A 61 -6.64 -3.73 0.33
C ARG A 61 -6.98 -3.97 -1.13
N ARG A 62 -7.26 -5.23 -1.53
CA ARG A 62 -7.61 -5.57 -2.91
C ARG A 62 -8.95 -4.97 -3.32
N ILE A 63 -9.97 -5.02 -2.46
CA ILE A 63 -11.27 -4.40 -2.75
C ILE A 63 -11.11 -2.89 -2.94
N ALA A 64 -10.32 -2.20 -2.12
CA ALA A 64 -10.05 -0.78 -2.29
C ALA A 64 -9.35 -0.47 -3.63
N LYS A 65 -8.27 -1.22 -3.97
CA LYS A 65 -7.58 -1.09 -5.26
C LYS A 65 -8.50 -1.37 -6.46
N MET A 66 -9.40 -2.35 -6.35
CA MET A 66 -10.36 -2.73 -7.39
C MET A 66 -11.57 -1.79 -7.51
N SER A 67 -11.72 -0.81 -6.63
CA SER A 67 -12.82 0.17 -6.63
C SER A 67 -12.35 1.62 -6.79
N ASP A 68 -11.05 1.80 -7.06
CA ASP A 68 -10.35 3.09 -7.06
C ASP A 68 -10.64 3.91 -5.80
N SER A 69 -10.70 3.24 -4.65
CA SER A 69 -11.13 3.81 -3.37
C SER A 69 -9.94 4.24 -2.51
N PRO A 70 -9.96 5.44 -1.90
CA PRO A 70 -9.00 5.81 -0.85
C PRO A 70 -9.01 4.78 0.28
N PHE A 71 -7.82 4.39 0.74
CA PHE A 71 -7.64 3.32 1.72
C PHE A 71 -6.62 3.69 2.79
N ILE A 72 -6.97 3.47 4.06
CA ILE A 72 -6.04 3.57 5.18
C ILE A 72 -6.12 2.31 6.05
N LYS A 73 -4.96 1.83 6.53
CA LYS A 73 -4.87 0.77 7.54
C LYS A 73 -4.36 1.36 8.85
N VAL A 74 -5.09 1.14 9.93
CA VAL A 74 -4.77 1.66 11.27
C VAL A 74 -4.87 0.51 12.27
N GLU A 75 -3.93 0.38 13.20
CA GLU A 75 -4.07 -0.54 14.34
C GLU A 75 -4.77 0.16 15.50
N ALA A 76 -5.83 -0.43 16.03
CA ALA A 76 -6.65 0.15 17.10
C ALA A 76 -5.86 0.38 18.40
N THR A 77 -4.84 -0.44 18.66
CA THR A 77 -3.93 -0.36 19.80
C THR A 77 -3.22 1.00 19.93
N LYS A 78 -2.96 1.69 18.82
CA LYS A 78 -2.20 2.96 18.77
C LYS A 78 -2.86 4.12 19.52
N PHE A 79 -4.17 4.06 19.74
CA PHE A 79 -4.91 5.09 20.49
C PHE A 79 -4.93 4.81 22.01
N THR A 80 -4.58 3.60 22.46
CA THR A 80 -4.63 3.24 23.90
C THR A 80 -3.40 3.65 24.71
N GLN A 81 -2.33 4.10 24.03
CA GLN A 81 -1.03 4.39 24.64
C GLN A 81 -1.02 5.76 25.32
N VAL A 82 -1.07 5.74 26.66
CA VAL A 82 -0.96 6.93 27.52
C VAL A 82 0.43 7.56 27.35
N GLY A 83 0.55 8.54 26.46
CA GLY A 83 1.79 9.27 26.18
C GLY A 83 1.93 9.79 24.74
N TYR A 84 1.22 9.22 23.76
CA TYR A 84 1.36 9.63 22.36
C TYR A 84 0.56 10.89 22.00
N VAL A 85 1.04 12.04 22.51
CA VAL A 85 0.54 13.39 22.18
C VAL A 85 0.59 13.61 20.67
N GLY A 86 -0.57 13.53 20.01
CA GLY A 86 -0.75 13.85 18.58
C GLY A 86 -1.58 12.88 17.74
N ARG A 87 -1.84 11.64 18.20
CA ARG A 87 -2.73 10.68 17.49
C ARG A 87 -4.15 10.65 18.07
N ASP A 88 -4.86 11.72 17.79
CA ASP A 88 -6.33 11.80 17.84
C ASP A 88 -6.97 10.85 16.80
N VAL A 89 -8.17 10.34 17.07
CA VAL A 89 -8.95 9.49 16.15
C VAL A 89 -9.27 10.22 14.83
N ASP A 90 -9.39 11.56 14.86
CA ASP A 90 -9.49 12.37 13.64
C ASP A 90 -8.24 12.30 12.74
N SER A 91 -7.11 11.72 13.18
CA SER A 91 -6.00 11.42 12.26
C SER A 91 -6.41 10.38 11.22
N ILE A 92 -7.33 9.46 11.51
CA ILE A 92 -7.78 8.43 10.57
C ILE A 92 -8.43 9.08 9.34
N VAL A 93 -9.26 10.10 9.56
CA VAL A 93 -9.94 10.85 8.49
C VAL A 93 -8.95 11.72 7.73
N ARG A 94 -7.98 12.35 8.42
CA ARG A 94 -6.92 13.14 7.79
C ARG A 94 -5.99 12.29 6.91
N ASP A 95 -5.58 11.12 7.38
CA ASP A 95 -4.76 10.16 6.63
C ASP A 95 -5.50 9.61 5.41
N LEU A 96 -6.80 9.32 5.56
CA LEU A 96 -7.68 8.92 4.45
C LEU A 96 -7.89 10.03 3.42
N MET A 97 -8.01 11.29 3.86
CA MET A 97 -8.04 12.47 2.98
C MET A 97 -6.72 12.67 2.24
N ALA A 98 -5.56 12.49 2.89
CA ALA A 98 -4.26 12.56 2.24
C ALA A 98 -4.11 11.46 1.16
N ALA A 99 -4.56 10.23 1.44
CA ALA A 99 -4.64 9.16 0.45
C ALA A 99 -5.60 9.51 -0.70
N GLY A 100 -6.73 10.15 -0.41
CA GLY A 100 -7.70 10.64 -1.40
C GLY A 100 -7.14 11.74 -2.31
N VAL A 101 -6.38 12.71 -1.74
CA VAL A 101 -5.71 13.77 -2.50
C VAL A 101 -4.69 13.20 -3.46
N LYS A 102 -3.77 12.36 -2.97
CA LYS A 102 -2.79 11.70 -3.84
C LYS A 102 -3.47 10.91 -4.98
N MET A 103 -4.55 10.20 -4.67
CA MET A 103 -5.28 9.43 -5.69
C MET A 103 -6.02 10.33 -6.69
N ALA A 104 -6.48 11.51 -6.29
CA ALA A 104 -7.04 12.51 -7.20
C ALA A 104 -5.94 13.14 -8.09
N GLU A 105 -4.77 13.46 -7.54
CA GLU A 105 -3.59 13.91 -8.29
C GLU A 105 -3.18 12.87 -9.36
N ASP A 106 -2.99 11.60 -8.95
CA ASP A 106 -2.67 10.47 -9.84
C ASP A 106 -3.71 10.32 -10.98
N LEU A 107 -5.00 10.51 -10.68
CA LEU A 107 -6.10 10.41 -11.65
C LEU A 107 -6.23 11.64 -12.57
N MET A 108 -5.83 12.83 -12.11
CA MET A 108 -5.81 14.04 -12.94
C MET A 108 -4.58 14.07 -13.85
N MET A 109 -3.38 13.78 -13.33
CA MET A 109 -2.15 13.70 -14.13
C MET A 109 -2.31 12.74 -15.32
N LYS A 110 -2.90 11.55 -15.09
CA LYS A 110 -3.16 10.55 -16.15
C LYS A 110 -4.03 11.04 -17.32
N ARG A 111 -4.85 12.09 -17.14
CA ARG A 111 -5.63 12.69 -18.24
C ARG A 111 -4.77 13.56 -19.16
N PHE A 112 -3.68 14.10 -18.63
CA PHE A 112 -2.75 14.97 -19.33
C PHE A 112 -1.47 14.24 -19.78
N ASP A 113 -1.31 12.95 -19.46
CA ASP A 113 -0.07 12.18 -19.65
C ASP A 113 0.49 12.28 -21.09
N ARG A 114 -0.34 11.98 -22.10
CA ARG A 114 0.01 12.14 -23.52
C ARG A 114 0.34 13.60 -23.90
N GLN A 115 -0.42 14.57 -23.37
CA GLN A 115 -0.15 15.99 -23.64
C GLN A 115 1.16 16.46 -23.00
N ALA A 116 1.52 15.88 -21.85
CA ALA A 116 2.77 16.15 -21.16
C ALA A 116 3.97 15.52 -21.88
N GLU A 117 3.79 14.35 -22.49
CA GLU A 117 4.77 13.71 -23.38
C GLU A 117 4.98 14.51 -24.67
N GLU A 118 3.90 14.87 -25.37
CA GLU A 118 3.94 15.72 -26.57
C GLU A 118 4.57 17.09 -26.28
N HIS A 119 4.25 17.69 -25.13
CA HIS A 119 4.88 18.93 -24.67
C HIS A 119 6.36 18.74 -24.32
N ALA A 120 6.74 17.64 -23.67
CA ALA A 120 8.12 17.35 -23.30
C ALA A 120 9.01 17.09 -24.51
N LEU A 121 8.54 16.25 -25.45
CA LEU A 121 9.22 15.98 -26.71
C LEU A 121 9.44 17.28 -27.49
N LYS A 122 8.38 18.08 -27.67
CA LYS A 122 8.48 19.38 -28.32
C LYS A 122 9.46 20.31 -27.61
N ALA A 123 9.42 20.40 -26.28
CA ALA A 123 10.33 21.26 -25.51
C ALA A 123 11.80 20.82 -25.60
N VAL A 124 12.08 19.52 -25.77
CA VAL A 124 13.44 19.00 -26.04
C VAL A 124 13.86 19.32 -27.48
N VAL A 125 12.99 19.08 -28.47
CA VAL A 125 13.30 19.35 -29.89
C VAL A 125 13.48 20.85 -30.15
N ASP A 126 12.67 21.72 -29.53
CA ASP A 126 12.83 23.17 -29.58
C ASP A 126 14.16 23.64 -28.94
N LYS A 127 14.79 22.83 -28.08
CA LYS A 127 16.14 23.08 -27.53
C LYS A 127 17.27 22.58 -28.42
N LEU A 128 17.01 21.64 -29.32
CA LEU A 128 17.96 21.14 -30.32
C LEU A 128 18.06 22.06 -31.55
N GLN A 129 17.13 23.02 -31.71
CA GLN A 129 17.13 24.03 -32.78
C GLN A 129 17.13 23.45 -34.21
N PRO A 130 16.11 22.64 -34.59
CA PRO A 130 15.99 22.11 -35.95
C PRO A 130 15.90 23.22 -37.00
N LEU A 131 16.53 22.97 -38.15
CA LEU A 131 16.61 23.89 -39.28
C LEU A 131 15.28 24.02 -40.04
N ASP A 132 14.48 22.93 -40.10
CA ASP A 132 13.17 22.89 -40.75
C ASP A 132 12.20 21.87 -40.11
N ASP A 133 10.96 21.84 -40.60
CA ASP A 133 9.91 20.91 -40.14
C ASP A 133 10.18 19.43 -40.49
N ALA A 134 11.09 19.14 -41.44
CA ALA A 134 11.47 17.78 -41.80
C ALA A 134 12.58 17.24 -40.87
N GLU A 135 13.50 18.10 -40.43
CA GLU A 135 14.46 17.80 -39.37
C GLU A 135 13.78 17.68 -38.01
N ARG A 136 12.85 18.60 -37.68
CA ARG A 136 12.00 18.49 -36.47
C ARG A 136 11.39 17.10 -36.35
N LYS A 137 10.71 16.60 -37.38
CA LYS A 137 10.07 15.27 -37.39
C LYS A 137 11.08 14.11 -37.29
N LYS A 138 12.28 14.26 -37.85
CA LYS A 138 13.35 13.26 -37.69
C LYS A 138 13.85 13.22 -36.24
N LEU A 139 14.02 14.37 -35.60
CA LEU A 139 14.42 14.45 -34.19
C LEU A 139 13.32 13.89 -33.27
N GLU A 140 12.05 14.25 -33.51
CA GLU A 140 10.89 13.70 -32.78
C GLU A 140 10.92 12.16 -32.80
N ILE A 141 10.99 11.55 -33.99
CA ILE A 141 11.07 10.08 -34.14
C ILE A 141 12.36 9.49 -33.54
N LYS A 142 13.51 10.16 -33.67
CA LYS A 142 14.80 9.68 -33.13
C LYS A 142 14.81 9.67 -31.59
N ILE A 143 14.13 10.64 -30.96
CA ILE A 143 13.99 10.74 -29.50
C ILE A 143 12.96 9.74 -28.98
N GLU A 144 11.79 9.61 -29.61
CA GLU A 144 10.79 8.59 -29.25
C GLU A 144 11.33 7.17 -29.36
N GLY A 145 12.24 6.92 -30.32
CA GLY A 145 12.95 5.65 -30.48
C GLY A 145 14.16 5.44 -29.56
N GLY A 146 14.45 6.32 -28.60
CA GLY A 146 15.61 6.24 -27.70
C GLY A 146 16.98 6.46 -28.36
N GLY A 147 17.01 6.87 -29.63
CA GLY A 147 18.22 7.05 -30.43
C GLY A 147 19.04 8.29 -30.08
N MET A 148 18.72 8.99 -28.99
CA MET A 148 19.41 10.18 -28.49
C MET A 148 19.65 10.13 -26.97
N ASP A 149 19.55 8.96 -26.33
CA ASP A 149 19.56 8.87 -24.86
C ASP A 149 20.89 9.30 -24.21
N ASP A 150 22.01 9.06 -24.90
CA ASP A 150 23.34 9.56 -24.53
C ASP A 150 23.53 11.07 -24.80
N GLU A 151 22.70 11.65 -25.67
CA GLU A 151 22.79 13.06 -26.02
C GLU A 151 22.22 13.94 -24.89
N SER A 152 22.80 15.13 -24.70
CA SER A 152 22.50 15.99 -23.55
C SER A 152 22.29 17.44 -23.98
N ILE A 153 21.19 18.04 -23.52
CA ILE A 153 20.80 19.42 -23.84
C ILE A 153 21.00 20.36 -22.64
N GLU A 154 21.29 21.63 -22.91
CA GLU A 154 21.35 22.69 -21.90
C GLU A 154 19.94 23.26 -21.66
N ILE A 155 19.45 23.12 -20.41
CA ILE A 155 18.15 23.68 -20.02
C ILE A 155 18.27 24.52 -18.76
N GLU A 156 17.28 25.39 -18.55
CA GLU A 156 17.06 26.03 -17.25
C GLU A 156 16.49 25.01 -16.26
N TYR A 157 17.39 24.28 -15.61
CA TYR A 157 17.06 23.28 -14.60
C TYR A 157 16.89 23.96 -13.24
N GLN A 158 15.76 23.67 -12.61
CA GLN A 158 15.56 23.85 -11.18
C GLN A 158 14.95 22.52 -10.71
N PRO A 159 15.68 21.71 -9.91
CA PRO A 159 15.22 20.38 -9.55
C PRO A 159 13.84 20.44 -8.90
N LEU A 160 12.91 19.67 -9.44
CA LEU A 160 11.62 19.37 -8.82
C LEU A 160 11.91 18.81 -7.42
N ARG A 161 11.32 19.45 -6.39
CA ARG A 161 11.53 19.22 -4.95
C ARG A 161 12.60 18.17 -4.64
N ALA A 162 13.81 18.63 -4.29
CA ALA A 162 14.74 17.79 -3.55
C ALA A 162 13.97 17.13 -2.39
N SER A 163 14.13 15.81 -2.24
CA SER A 163 13.44 15.03 -1.21
C SER A 163 13.53 15.74 0.14
N ARG A 164 12.51 15.55 1.00
CA ARG A 164 12.59 15.98 2.41
C ARG A 164 13.97 15.58 2.94
N VAL A 165 14.74 16.57 3.36
CA VAL A 165 15.97 16.28 4.10
C VAL A 165 15.48 15.74 5.43
N ASP A 166 15.57 14.43 5.62
CA ASP A 166 15.21 13.79 6.87
C ASP A 166 16.21 14.24 7.94
N VAL A 167 15.89 15.36 8.58
CA VAL A 167 16.53 15.78 9.83
C VAL A 167 16.21 14.69 10.83
N ASN A 168 17.24 14.02 11.33
CA ASN A 168 17.10 12.95 12.30
C ASN A 168 16.71 13.55 13.66
N VAL A 169 15.41 13.80 13.85
CA VAL A 169 14.85 14.41 15.05
C VAL A 169 15.03 13.44 16.23
N PRO A 170 15.70 13.83 17.33
CA PRO A 170 15.83 12.97 18.50
C PRO A 170 14.46 12.62 19.10
N GLU A 171 14.22 11.35 19.38
CA GLU A 171 12.91 10.83 19.84
C GLU A 171 12.39 11.50 21.13
N ASN A 172 13.28 12.09 21.93
CA ASN A 172 12.95 12.81 23.17
C ASN A 172 12.47 14.26 22.95
N MET A 173 12.15 14.67 21.72
CA MET A 173 11.74 16.05 21.39
C MET A 173 10.23 16.27 21.58
N PRO A 174 9.79 17.37 22.25
CA PRO A 174 8.36 17.68 22.38
C PRO A 174 7.65 17.84 21.02
N PRO A 175 6.46 17.25 20.81
CA PRO A 175 5.76 17.29 19.51
C PRO A 175 5.44 18.70 19.00
N GLU A 176 5.16 19.64 19.91
CA GLU A 176 4.96 21.06 19.56
C GLU A 176 6.21 21.64 18.91
N PHE A 177 7.38 21.45 19.53
CA PHE A 177 8.67 21.91 19.00
C PHE A 177 9.06 21.17 17.71
N ALA A 178 8.76 19.87 17.59
CA ALA A 178 8.94 19.13 16.35
C ALA A 178 8.08 19.71 15.22
N SER A 179 6.79 20.03 15.47
CA SER A 179 5.91 20.67 14.49
C SER A 179 6.35 22.09 14.13
N GLN A 180 6.91 22.83 15.11
CA GLN A 180 7.46 24.17 14.91
C GLN A 180 8.74 24.12 14.07
N MET A 181 9.62 23.13 14.32
CA MET A 181 10.79 22.84 13.48
C MET A 181 10.37 22.47 12.06
N ASP A 182 9.34 21.63 11.89
CA ASP A 182 8.83 21.23 10.57
C ASP A 182 8.25 22.44 9.80
N GLY A 183 7.55 23.34 10.49
CA GLY A 183 7.06 24.61 9.93
C GLY A 183 8.18 25.58 9.55
N ILE A 184 9.17 25.77 10.44
CA ILE A 184 10.36 26.59 10.18
C ILE A 184 11.18 25.99 9.03
N MET A 185 11.32 24.67 8.96
CA MET A 185 12.07 23.98 7.91
C MET A 185 11.36 24.05 6.56
N GLN A 186 10.03 23.99 6.53
CA GLN A 186 9.25 24.26 5.32
C GLN A 186 9.45 25.71 4.86
N GLN A 187 9.34 26.70 5.76
CA GLN A 187 9.61 28.10 5.42
C GLN A 187 11.06 28.33 4.95
N PHE A 188 12.05 27.72 5.60
CA PHE A 188 13.46 27.83 5.25
C PHE A 188 13.77 27.17 3.89
N THR A 189 13.19 26.00 3.64
CA THR A 189 13.27 25.30 2.35
C THR A 189 12.58 26.09 1.24
N GLN A 190 11.43 26.71 1.54
CA GLN A 190 10.70 27.58 0.61
C GLN A 190 11.47 28.88 0.32
N ALA A 191 12.12 29.49 1.33
CA ALA A 191 12.99 30.66 1.17
C ALA A 191 14.25 30.33 0.36
N LEU A 192 14.90 29.19 0.63
CA LEU A 192 16.00 28.67 -0.20
C LEU A 192 15.56 28.43 -1.65
N GLN A 193 14.35 27.88 -1.87
CA GLN A 193 13.80 27.68 -3.22
C GLN A 193 13.45 28.99 -3.93
N GLN A 194 12.97 30.01 -3.21
CA GLN A 194 12.82 31.38 -3.74
C GLN A 194 14.17 32.00 -4.11
N GLY A 195 15.25 31.66 -3.39
CA GLY A 195 16.62 32.05 -3.71
C GLY A 195 17.30 31.21 -4.82
N GLN A 196 16.80 30.01 -5.13
CA GLN A 196 17.33 29.15 -6.19
C GLN A 196 16.94 29.68 -7.59
N LYS A 197 17.70 30.67 -8.05
CA LYS A 197 17.77 31.04 -9.47
C LYS A 197 17.95 29.78 -10.30
N LYS A 198 17.11 29.62 -11.34
CA LYS A 198 17.24 28.56 -12.35
C LYS A 198 18.69 28.47 -12.81
N LYS A 199 19.34 27.32 -12.66
CA LYS A 199 20.68 27.11 -13.17
C LYS A 199 20.58 26.60 -14.59
N ARG A 200 21.51 26.99 -15.45
CA ARG A 200 21.70 26.28 -16.72
C ARG A 200 22.52 25.04 -16.42
N GLU A 201 21.95 23.88 -16.73
CA GLU A 201 22.58 22.57 -16.52
C GLU A 201 22.44 21.78 -17.82
N LYS A 202 23.54 21.13 -18.24
CA LYS A 202 23.52 20.20 -19.37
C LYS A 202 23.14 18.82 -18.85
N ILE A 203 22.01 18.29 -19.30
CA ILE A 203 21.44 17.02 -18.82
C ILE A 203 21.07 16.09 -19.97
N PRO A 204 21.11 14.75 -19.77
CA PRO A 204 20.67 13.78 -20.79
C PRO A 204 19.23 14.01 -21.22
N ILE A 205 18.94 13.75 -22.51
CA ILE A 205 17.60 13.90 -23.09
C ILE A 205 16.51 13.16 -22.30
N PRO A 206 16.69 11.90 -21.83
CA PRO A 206 15.70 11.23 -21.00
C PRO A 206 15.38 11.95 -19.68
N LYS A 207 16.39 12.56 -19.03
CA LYS A 207 16.22 13.39 -17.83
C LYS A 207 15.50 14.70 -18.15
N ALA A 208 15.73 15.28 -19.33
CA ALA A 208 15.04 16.48 -19.81
C ALA A 208 13.57 16.22 -20.19
N LEU A 209 13.28 15.13 -20.91
CA LEU A 209 11.92 14.70 -21.23
C LEU A 209 11.09 14.55 -19.94
N LYS A 210 11.61 13.79 -18.96
CA LYS A 210 10.94 13.64 -17.66
C LYS A 210 10.72 15.00 -16.99
N TYR A 211 11.74 15.86 -16.93
CA TYR A 211 11.61 17.19 -16.31
C TYR A 211 10.52 18.05 -16.96
N PHE A 212 10.44 18.10 -18.30
CA PHE A 212 9.40 18.86 -18.99
C PHE A 212 8.01 18.22 -18.89
N LYS A 213 7.92 16.88 -18.80
CA LYS A 213 6.67 16.15 -18.55
C LYS A 213 6.13 16.47 -17.16
N ASP A 214 6.96 16.26 -16.13
CA ASP A 214 6.62 16.53 -14.72
C ASP A 214 6.22 18.00 -14.51
N ARG A 215 6.98 18.96 -15.08
CA ARG A 215 6.67 20.41 -15.01
C ARG A 215 5.37 20.79 -15.73
N PHE A 216 5.02 20.14 -16.83
CA PHE A 216 3.74 20.37 -17.50
C PHE A 216 2.59 19.85 -16.64
N LEU A 217 2.73 18.66 -16.05
CA LEU A 217 1.72 18.08 -15.16
C LEU A 217 1.50 18.94 -13.90
N GLU A 218 2.55 19.43 -13.24
CA GLU A 218 2.42 20.41 -12.14
C GLU A 218 1.61 21.64 -12.57
N GLY A 219 1.88 22.17 -13.77
CA GLY A 219 1.17 23.33 -14.34
C GLY A 219 -0.27 23.07 -14.79
N LYS A 220 -0.76 21.83 -14.71
CA LYS A 220 -2.16 21.43 -15.00
C LYS A 220 -2.97 21.05 -13.76
N LEU A 221 -2.36 20.98 -12.58
CA LEU A 221 -3.06 20.65 -11.34
C LEU A 221 -3.72 21.88 -10.70
N ASP A 222 -5.01 22.04 -10.97
CA ASP A 222 -5.91 22.85 -10.14
C ASP A 222 -6.08 22.16 -8.78
N ARG A 223 -5.56 22.80 -7.72
CA ARG A 223 -5.59 22.26 -6.36
C ARG A 223 -7.00 22.21 -5.76
N ASP A 224 -7.86 23.17 -6.10
CA ASP A 224 -9.20 23.23 -5.56
C ASP A 224 -10.07 22.13 -6.20
N ALA A 225 -9.87 21.89 -7.50
CA ALA A 225 -10.45 20.74 -8.19
C ALA A 225 -9.93 19.39 -7.65
N VAL A 226 -8.62 19.27 -7.36
CA VAL A 226 -8.03 18.07 -6.72
C VAL A 226 -8.66 17.82 -5.35
N VAL A 227 -8.76 18.84 -4.49
CA VAL A 227 -9.33 18.72 -3.13
C VAL A 227 -10.84 18.40 -3.20
N ALA A 228 -11.59 19.03 -4.10
CA ALA A 228 -13.01 18.72 -4.29
C ALA A 228 -13.24 17.27 -4.77
N MET A 229 -12.42 16.79 -5.73
CA MET A 229 -12.46 15.40 -6.19
C MET A 229 -12.07 14.42 -5.09
N ALA A 230 -11.00 14.71 -4.34
CA ALA A 230 -10.54 13.90 -3.22
C ALA A 230 -11.60 13.76 -2.12
N LYS A 231 -12.24 14.88 -1.74
CA LYS A 231 -13.33 14.91 -0.76
C LYS A 231 -14.48 13.99 -1.18
N GLY A 232 -15.01 14.17 -2.40
CA GLY A 232 -16.10 13.32 -2.91
C GLY A 232 -15.71 11.83 -3.03
N MET A 233 -14.44 11.52 -3.30
CA MET A 233 -13.94 10.14 -3.26
C MET A 233 -13.90 9.55 -1.85
N VAL A 234 -13.47 10.31 -0.85
CA VAL A 234 -13.42 9.84 0.55
C VAL A 234 -14.83 9.67 1.11
N GLU A 235 -15.71 10.65 0.94
CA GLU A 235 -17.09 10.61 1.45
C GLU A 235 -17.91 9.44 0.89
N GLN A 236 -17.82 9.18 -0.42
CA GLN A 236 -18.68 8.19 -1.07
C GLN A 236 -18.06 6.78 -1.15
N ARG A 237 -16.73 6.67 -1.23
CA ARG A 237 -16.04 5.37 -1.41
C ARG A 237 -14.80 5.15 -0.53
N GLY A 238 -14.46 6.04 0.39
CA GLY A 238 -13.34 5.83 1.31
C GLY A 238 -13.48 4.56 2.16
N ILE A 239 -12.37 3.87 2.40
CA ILE A 239 -12.29 2.62 3.17
C ILE A 239 -11.24 2.75 4.27
N VAL A 240 -11.69 2.71 5.52
CA VAL A 240 -10.85 2.52 6.71
C VAL A 240 -10.78 1.02 7.03
N PHE A 241 -9.58 0.50 7.27
CA PHE A 241 -9.38 -0.82 7.85
C PHE A 241 -8.77 -0.68 9.26
N LEU A 242 -9.60 -0.90 10.28
CA LEU A 242 -9.17 -1.01 11.67
C LEU A 242 -8.71 -2.45 11.94
N ASP A 243 -7.42 -2.62 12.18
CA ASP A 243 -6.80 -3.90 12.56
C ASP A 243 -6.67 -3.97 14.10
N GLU A 244 -6.58 -5.19 14.65
CA GLU A 244 -6.40 -5.43 16.09
C GLU A 244 -7.48 -4.82 17.00
N ILE A 245 -8.71 -4.68 16.50
CA ILE A 245 -9.85 -4.16 17.28
C ILE A 245 -10.19 -5.02 18.51
N ASP A 246 -9.81 -6.31 18.49
CA ASP A 246 -9.90 -7.23 19.63
C ASP A 246 -8.99 -6.81 20.81
N LYS A 247 -7.92 -6.04 20.56
CA LYS A 247 -7.00 -5.58 21.62
C LYS A 247 -7.52 -4.36 22.38
N ILE A 248 -8.53 -3.67 21.84
CA ILE A 248 -9.23 -2.57 22.53
C ILE A 248 -10.58 -3.00 23.11
N ALA A 249 -11.01 -4.24 22.88
CA ALA A 249 -12.14 -4.82 23.60
C ALA A 249 -11.78 -5.01 25.09
N GLY A 250 -12.75 -4.74 25.97
CA GLY A 250 -12.65 -5.01 27.40
C GLY A 250 -13.11 -6.43 27.71
N SER A 251 -12.59 -7.02 28.79
CA SER A 251 -13.13 -8.25 29.38
C SER A 251 -13.78 -7.91 30.73
N GLU A 252 -15.08 -8.19 30.87
CA GLU A 252 -15.94 -7.67 31.96
C GLU A 252 -15.46 -8.01 33.39
N GLU A 253 -14.57 -9.00 33.54
CA GLU A 253 -14.07 -9.48 34.81
C GLU A 253 -12.93 -8.62 35.42
N ILE A 254 -12.20 -7.82 34.63
CA ILE A 254 -10.97 -7.14 35.11
C ILE A 254 -11.21 -5.65 35.37
N ARG A 255 -11.83 -5.34 36.52
CA ARG A 255 -12.02 -3.95 37.01
C ARG A 255 -10.69 -3.30 37.41
N GLY A 256 -10.03 -2.62 36.47
CA GLY A 256 -8.78 -1.87 36.69
C GLY A 256 -8.68 -0.61 35.82
N SER A 257 -7.79 0.33 36.19
CA SER A 257 -7.71 1.66 35.55
C SER A 257 -7.32 1.63 34.06
N HIS A 258 -6.62 0.60 33.60
CA HIS A 258 -6.28 0.43 32.18
C HIS A 258 -7.50 0.25 31.27
N ASP A 259 -8.62 -0.25 31.79
CA ASP A 259 -9.83 -0.51 31.01
C ASP A 259 -10.52 0.79 30.57
N VAL A 260 -10.37 1.86 31.36
CA VAL A 260 -10.88 3.21 31.05
C VAL A 260 -10.26 3.76 29.76
N SER A 261 -8.96 3.49 29.50
CA SER A 261 -8.29 3.90 28.25
C SER A 261 -8.87 3.17 27.04
N ARG A 262 -9.06 1.84 27.14
CA ARG A 262 -9.62 1.02 26.05
C ARG A 262 -11.05 1.40 25.71
N LEU A 263 -11.88 1.61 26.72
CA LEU A 263 -13.26 2.09 26.57
C LEU A 263 -13.33 3.54 26.07
N GLY A 264 -12.33 4.37 26.38
CA GLY A 264 -12.12 5.69 25.77
C GLY A 264 -11.98 5.58 24.25
N VAL A 265 -10.96 4.86 23.78
CA VAL A 265 -10.72 4.63 22.34
C VAL A 265 -11.95 4.09 21.61
N GLN A 266 -12.68 3.15 22.22
CA GLN A 266 -13.92 2.65 21.63
C GLN A 266 -14.99 3.74 21.46
N ARG A 267 -15.13 4.66 22.42
CA ARG A 267 -16.04 5.82 22.33
C ARG A 267 -15.55 6.85 21.33
N ASP A 268 -14.26 7.13 21.29
CA ASP A 268 -13.65 8.10 20.37
C ASP A 268 -13.76 7.63 18.90
N LEU A 269 -13.86 6.31 18.68
CA LEU A 269 -14.17 5.71 17.37
C LEU A 269 -15.66 5.75 16.98
N LEU A 270 -16.61 5.97 17.90
CA LEU A 270 -18.06 5.97 17.59
C LEU A 270 -18.49 7.02 16.56
N PRO A 271 -18.01 8.28 16.59
CA PRO A 271 -18.34 9.30 15.61
C PRO A 271 -18.01 8.90 14.16
N LEU A 272 -17.04 8.00 13.95
CA LEU A 272 -16.62 7.59 12.61
C LEU A 272 -17.51 6.49 11.97
N LEU A 273 -18.55 5.99 12.64
CA LEU A 273 -19.02 4.61 12.41
C LEU A 273 -20.54 4.35 12.23
N GLU A 274 -21.44 5.33 12.29
CA GLU A 274 -22.91 5.20 12.47
C GLU A 274 -23.71 4.01 11.82
N GLY A 275 -24.58 3.32 12.59
CA GLY A 275 -25.26 2.03 12.27
C GLY A 275 -25.65 1.12 13.50
N ALA A 276 -26.33 -0.03 13.33
CA ALA A 276 -26.76 -0.99 14.40
C ALA A 276 -26.86 -2.49 13.91
N SER A 277 -26.59 -3.63 14.60
CA SER A 277 -25.90 -4.09 15.85
C SER A 277 -25.86 -5.66 15.90
N PRO A 278 -25.27 -6.46 16.86
CA PRO A 278 -24.17 -6.29 17.85
C PRO A 278 -22.80 -6.97 17.41
N ASN A 279 -21.72 -7.35 18.16
CA ASN A 279 -21.42 -7.78 19.57
C ASN A 279 -19.94 -7.51 20.05
N ASP A 280 -19.60 -7.82 21.32
CA ASP A 280 -18.29 -7.83 22.05
C ASP A 280 -17.49 -6.52 22.24
N LEU A 281 -17.83 -5.46 21.51
CA LEU A 281 -17.39 -4.08 21.76
C LEU A 281 -18.39 -3.36 22.68
N ILE A 282 -18.30 -2.04 22.90
CA ILE A 282 -19.40 -1.27 23.52
C ILE A 282 -20.65 -1.34 22.63
N PRO A 283 -21.89 -1.49 23.17
CA PRO A 283 -23.11 -1.78 22.39
C PRO A 283 -23.37 -0.87 21.18
N GLU A 284 -22.89 0.37 21.25
CA GLU A 284 -22.92 1.37 20.18
C GLU A 284 -21.92 1.04 19.05
N MET A 285 -20.69 0.59 19.37
CA MET A 285 -19.67 0.17 18.40
C MET A 285 -20.04 -1.17 17.76
N GLN A 286 -20.50 -2.11 18.58
CA GLN A 286 -21.14 -3.33 18.13
C GLN A 286 -22.24 -3.01 17.12
N GLY A 287 -23.03 -1.98 17.46
CA GLY A 287 -24.00 -1.32 16.63
C GLY A 287 -23.50 -1.13 15.21
N ARG A 288 -22.42 -0.38 15.12
CA ARG A 288 -21.85 0.12 13.88
C ARG A 288 -21.33 -0.96 12.91
N LEU A 289 -21.32 -2.23 13.30
CA LEU A 289 -20.74 -3.37 12.56
C LEU A 289 -21.78 -4.48 12.22
N PRO A 290 -22.88 -4.17 11.53
CA PRO A 290 -24.01 -5.10 11.31
C PRO A 290 -23.69 -6.32 10.43
N VAL A 291 -22.53 -6.34 9.78
CA VAL A 291 -22.10 -7.43 8.91
C VAL A 291 -20.88 -8.10 9.54
N ARG A 292 -21.06 -9.29 10.12
CA ARG A 292 -19.94 -10.11 10.61
C ARG A 292 -19.58 -11.18 9.59
N VAL A 293 -18.30 -11.54 9.50
CA VAL A 293 -17.87 -12.69 8.70
C VAL A 293 -16.64 -13.36 9.30
N ASN A 294 -16.65 -14.69 9.32
CA ASN A 294 -15.58 -15.51 9.84
C ASN A 294 -14.61 -15.92 8.72
N LEU A 295 -13.31 -15.74 8.95
CA LEU A 295 -12.23 -16.23 8.10
C LEU A 295 -11.58 -17.44 8.78
N LYS A 296 -11.39 -18.50 7.98
CA LYS A 296 -10.84 -19.77 8.48
C LYS A 296 -9.32 -19.72 8.54
N ALA A 297 -8.72 -20.51 9.44
CA ALA A 297 -7.30 -20.83 9.37
C ALA A 297 -6.95 -21.43 8.00
N LEU A 298 -5.71 -21.23 7.54
CA LEU A 298 -5.24 -21.69 6.23
C LEU A 298 -4.60 -23.09 6.34
N THR A 299 -4.90 -23.96 5.37
CA THR A 299 -4.31 -25.29 5.27
C THR A 299 -2.97 -25.29 4.50
N VAL A 300 -2.30 -26.45 4.44
CA VAL A 300 -1.13 -26.65 3.58
C VAL A 300 -1.50 -26.42 2.11
N GLU A 301 -2.68 -26.87 1.68
CA GLU A 301 -3.20 -26.67 0.32
C GLU A 301 -3.47 -25.19 0.02
N ASP A 302 -3.97 -24.41 0.99
CA ASP A 302 -4.09 -22.96 0.86
C ASP A 302 -2.70 -22.30 0.70
N PHE A 303 -1.70 -22.72 1.48
CA PHE A 303 -0.33 -22.21 1.37
C PHE A 303 0.32 -22.54 0.02
N ILE A 304 0.18 -23.78 -0.48
CA ILE A 304 0.61 -24.18 -1.84
C ILE A 304 -0.06 -23.29 -2.88
N ALA A 305 -1.37 -23.06 -2.77
CA ALA A 305 -2.11 -22.21 -3.68
C ALA A 305 -1.73 -20.72 -3.58
N ILE A 306 -1.36 -20.22 -2.39
CA ILE A 306 -0.83 -18.85 -2.21
C ILE A 306 0.48 -18.69 -2.98
N LEU A 307 1.39 -19.66 -2.86
CA LEU A 307 2.69 -19.67 -3.53
C LEU A 307 2.61 -19.86 -5.05
N SER A 308 1.62 -20.61 -5.56
CA SER A 308 1.58 -21.02 -6.98
C SER A 308 0.49 -20.35 -7.84
N LYS A 309 -0.69 -20.06 -7.27
CA LYS A 309 -1.90 -19.66 -8.03
C LYS A 309 -2.23 -18.17 -7.96
N THR A 310 -1.65 -17.42 -7.03
CA THR A 310 -1.89 -15.96 -6.97
C THR A 310 -1.12 -15.22 -8.05
N GLU A 311 -1.73 -14.20 -8.67
CA GLU A 311 -1.16 -13.53 -9.86
C GLU A 311 0.26 -12.98 -9.62
N HIS A 312 0.50 -12.45 -8.41
CA HIS A 312 1.79 -11.93 -7.94
C HIS A 312 2.28 -12.74 -6.72
N SER A 313 2.28 -14.07 -6.80
CA SER A 313 2.79 -14.91 -5.71
C SER A 313 4.25 -14.63 -5.37
N LEU A 314 4.69 -14.95 -4.15
CA LEU A 314 6.06 -14.69 -3.70
C LEU A 314 7.09 -15.38 -4.61
N LEU A 315 6.83 -16.63 -5.04
CA LEU A 315 7.71 -17.34 -5.99
C LEU A 315 7.90 -16.55 -7.29
N ARG A 316 6.82 -15.99 -7.85
CA ARG A 316 6.88 -15.16 -9.07
C ARG A 316 7.64 -13.85 -8.84
N GLN A 317 7.58 -13.27 -7.64
CA GLN A 317 8.33 -12.07 -7.30
C GLN A 317 9.85 -12.36 -7.27
N TYR A 318 10.29 -13.40 -6.56
CA TYR A 318 11.70 -13.82 -6.56
C TYR A 318 12.20 -14.25 -7.95
N GLN A 319 11.38 -14.94 -8.74
CA GLN A 319 11.71 -15.27 -10.14
C GLN A 319 11.86 -14.02 -11.03
N ALA A 320 11.04 -12.99 -10.82
CA ALA A 320 11.13 -11.74 -11.58
C ALA A 320 12.32 -10.86 -11.14
N LEU A 321 12.65 -10.86 -9.84
CA LEU A 321 13.82 -10.16 -9.29
C LEU A 321 15.12 -10.76 -9.84
N LEU A 322 15.37 -12.05 -9.64
CA LEU A 322 16.62 -12.68 -10.09
C LEU A 322 16.74 -12.73 -11.62
N ALA A 323 15.63 -12.65 -12.35
CA ALA A 323 15.65 -12.49 -13.80
C ALA A 323 16.23 -11.14 -14.27
N THR A 324 16.25 -10.07 -13.44
CA THR A 324 16.92 -8.80 -13.83
C THR A 324 18.44 -8.94 -13.86
N GLU A 325 18.99 -9.92 -13.15
CA GLU A 325 20.42 -10.25 -13.11
C GLU A 325 20.77 -11.39 -14.10
N GLY A 326 19.79 -11.85 -14.89
CA GLY A 326 19.96 -12.95 -15.85
C GLY A 326 19.87 -14.35 -15.23
N VAL A 327 19.47 -14.48 -13.96
CA VAL A 327 19.36 -15.76 -13.25
C VAL A 327 17.94 -16.32 -13.38
N LYS A 328 17.83 -17.56 -13.88
CA LYS A 328 16.55 -18.25 -14.02
C LYS A 328 16.30 -19.23 -12.87
N VAL A 329 15.50 -18.80 -11.90
CA VAL A 329 15.03 -19.65 -10.80
C VAL A 329 13.78 -20.44 -11.18
N THR A 330 13.70 -21.70 -10.75
CA THR A 330 12.50 -22.55 -10.83
C THR A 330 12.29 -23.31 -9.53
N PHE A 331 11.05 -23.67 -9.22
CA PHE A 331 10.67 -24.46 -8.05
C PHE A 331 9.93 -25.71 -8.51
N THR A 332 10.28 -26.88 -7.96
CA THR A 332 9.52 -28.12 -8.18
C THR A 332 8.20 -28.09 -7.39
N GLU A 333 7.15 -28.77 -7.86
CA GLU A 333 5.87 -28.85 -7.12
C GLU A 333 6.05 -29.46 -5.72
N SER A 334 6.98 -30.42 -5.60
CA SER A 334 7.39 -31.01 -4.32
C SER A 334 8.11 -30.00 -3.41
N CYS A 335 8.99 -29.14 -3.92
CA CYS A 335 9.57 -28.03 -3.16
C CYS A 335 8.49 -27.07 -2.63
N VAL A 336 7.56 -26.65 -3.48
CA VAL A 336 6.46 -25.74 -3.08
C VAL A 336 5.57 -26.38 -2.02
N LYS A 337 5.31 -27.69 -2.14
CA LYS A 337 4.62 -28.47 -1.10
C LYS A 337 5.43 -28.54 0.20
N ARG A 338 6.72 -28.86 0.16
CA ARG A 338 7.58 -28.97 1.35
C ARG A 338 7.67 -27.66 2.13
N LEU A 339 7.83 -26.54 1.41
CA LEU A 339 7.82 -25.19 2.00
C LEU A 339 6.49 -24.86 2.69
N ALA A 340 5.36 -25.27 2.09
CA ALA A 340 4.03 -25.09 2.68
C ALA A 340 3.79 -26.02 3.89
N GLU A 341 4.31 -27.24 3.89
CA GLU A 341 4.27 -28.17 5.03
C GLU A 341 5.05 -27.60 6.22
N LEU A 342 6.31 -27.19 6.01
CA LEU A 342 7.11 -26.57 7.08
C LEU A 342 6.45 -25.28 7.60
N ALA A 343 5.96 -24.41 6.72
CA ALA A 343 5.26 -23.20 7.14
C ALA A 343 4.00 -23.47 7.97
N HIS A 344 3.32 -24.60 7.74
CA HIS A 344 2.18 -25.02 8.56
C HIS A 344 2.64 -25.62 9.89
N GLN A 345 3.68 -26.45 9.87
CA GLN A 345 4.32 -27.04 11.06
C GLN A 345 4.85 -25.96 12.02
N THR A 346 5.65 -25.00 11.56
CA THR A 346 6.21 -23.92 12.40
C THR A 346 5.10 -23.02 12.99
N ASN A 347 4.01 -22.80 12.25
CA ASN A 347 2.82 -22.08 12.75
C ASN A 347 1.95 -22.90 13.73
N ALA A 348 2.23 -24.20 13.90
CA ALA A 348 1.55 -25.07 14.86
C ALA A 348 2.42 -25.42 16.08
N GLN A 349 3.74 -25.46 15.92
CA GLN A 349 4.72 -25.63 17.01
C GLN A 349 5.01 -24.31 17.75
N HIS A 350 5.02 -23.17 17.03
CA HIS A 350 5.39 -21.85 17.56
C HIS A 350 4.28 -20.81 17.31
N GLU A 351 4.61 -19.51 17.30
CA GLU A 351 3.61 -18.45 17.08
C GLU A 351 2.98 -18.52 15.68
N ASN A 352 1.65 -18.53 15.62
CA ASN A 352 0.92 -18.63 14.36
C ASN A 352 0.75 -17.26 13.68
N ILE A 353 1.69 -16.93 12.80
CA ILE A 353 1.63 -15.71 11.96
C ILE A 353 0.89 -15.95 10.62
N GLY A 354 0.32 -17.15 10.43
CA GLY A 354 -0.37 -17.58 9.22
C GLY A 354 0.51 -17.51 7.97
N ALA A 355 -0.06 -17.04 6.85
CA ALA A 355 0.65 -16.96 5.57
C ALA A 355 1.88 -16.03 5.56
N ARG A 356 2.11 -15.21 6.60
CA ARG A 356 3.36 -14.42 6.73
C ARG A 356 4.60 -15.31 6.84
N ARG A 357 4.46 -16.52 7.42
CA ARG A 357 5.52 -17.54 7.54
C ARG A 357 6.10 -17.98 6.20
N LEU A 358 5.34 -17.83 5.10
CA LEU A 358 5.79 -18.11 3.74
C LEU A 358 6.74 -17.03 3.19
N HIS A 359 6.76 -15.83 3.77
CA HIS A 359 7.69 -14.76 3.37
C HIS A 359 9.07 -15.04 3.96
N THR A 360 9.16 -15.11 5.29
CA THR A 360 10.38 -15.34 6.05
C THR A 360 11.09 -16.63 5.65
N MET A 361 10.36 -17.75 5.52
CA MET A 361 10.94 -19.01 5.03
C MET A 361 11.44 -18.92 3.59
N LEU A 362 10.74 -18.22 2.69
CA LEU A 362 11.21 -18.09 1.30
C LEU A 362 12.38 -17.13 1.20
N GLU A 363 12.37 -16.04 1.96
CA GLU A 363 13.46 -15.08 2.07
C GLU A 363 14.75 -15.77 2.53
N ARG A 364 14.68 -16.61 3.58
CA ARG A 364 15.80 -17.44 4.03
C ARG A 364 16.23 -18.52 3.04
N LEU A 365 15.29 -19.10 2.28
CA LEU A 365 15.59 -20.07 1.21
C LEU A 365 16.30 -19.42 0.00
N MET A 366 15.97 -18.15 -0.29
CA MET A 366 16.49 -17.40 -1.43
C MET A 366 17.78 -16.63 -1.11
N GLU A 367 18.20 -16.56 0.16
CA GLU A 367 19.33 -15.76 0.64
C GLU A 367 20.67 -16.12 -0.03
N GLU A 368 21.07 -17.41 -0.01
CA GLU A 368 22.27 -17.89 -0.71
C GLU A 368 22.24 -17.47 -2.19
N VAL A 369 21.12 -17.71 -2.87
CA VAL A 369 20.97 -17.45 -4.31
C VAL A 369 20.99 -15.96 -4.63
N SER A 370 20.46 -15.11 -3.75
CA SER A 370 20.43 -13.66 -3.93
C SER A 370 21.76 -12.98 -3.61
N TYR A 371 22.73 -13.72 -3.06
CA TYR A 371 24.10 -13.25 -2.82
C TYR A 371 25.11 -13.85 -3.81
N GLU A 372 24.91 -15.10 -4.23
CA GLU A 372 25.81 -15.83 -5.14
C GLU A 372 25.45 -15.69 -6.64
N ALA A 373 24.32 -15.08 -6.99
CA ALA A 373 23.78 -14.99 -8.34
C ALA A 373 24.79 -14.44 -9.38
N THR A 374 24.97 -15.16 -10.50
CA THR A 374 25.71 -14.67 -11.67
C THR A 374 24.91 -14.81 -12.97
N SER A 375 25.08 -13.84 -13.87
CA SER A 375 24.29 -13.76 -15.12
C SER A 375 24.45 -15.00 -16.00
N GLY A 376 23.34 -15.74 -16.17
CA GLY A 376 23.27 -17.00 -16.92
C GLY A 376 22.89 -18.21 -16.07
N ASP A 377 22.94 -18.10 -14.74
CA ASP A 377 22.65 -19.19 -13.81
C ASP A 377 21.22 -19.72 -13.91
N LYS A 378 21.07 -21.02 -13.65
CA LYS A 378 19.79 -21.76 -13.69
C LYS A 378 19.69 -22.63 -12.44
N ARG A 379 19.04 -22.13 -11.39
CA ARG A 379 18.87 -22.85 -10.11
C ARG A 379 17.44 -23.40 -10.02
N GLN A 380 17.31 -24.69 -9.73
CA GLN A 380 16.03 -25.37 -9.54
C GLN A 380 15.94 -25.86 -8.10
N PHE A 381 14.97 -25.34 -7.34
CA PHE A 381 14.76 -25.72 -5.96
C PHE A 381 13.95 -27.01 -5.83
N THR A 382 14.42 -27.85 -4.91
CA THR A 382 13.95 -29.19 -4.57
C THR A 382 13.46 -29.22 -3.10
N PRO A 383 12.74 -30.26 -2.66
CA PRO A 383 12.47 -30.47 -1.23
C PRO A 383 13.74 -30.48 -0.38
N GLU A 384 14.81 -31.06 -0.90
CA GLU A 384 16.09 -31.22 -0.21
C GLU A 384 16.77 -29.87 0.07
N ASP A 385 16.63 -28.87 -0.82
CA ASP A 385 17.06 -27.49 -0.56
C ASP A 385 16.26 -26.84 0.58
N VAL A 386 14.95 -27.10 0.63
CA VAL A 386 14.06 -26.59 1.69
C VAL A 386 14.41 -27.22 3.03
N ASP A 387 14.64 -28.53 3.08
CA ASP A 387 15.02 -29.22 4.32
C ASP A 387 16.44 -28.86 4.79
N LYS A 388 17.42 -28.76 3.87
CA LYS A 388 18.79 -28.29 4.18
C LYS A 388 18.77 -26.88 4.78
N THR A 389 18.06 -25.94 4.14
CA THR A 389 18.13 -24.53 4.52
C THR A 389 17.17 -24.21 5.66
N ILE A 390 15.90 -24.61 5.58
CA ILE A 390 14.84 -24.21 6.52
C ILE A 390 14.68 -25.19 7.68
N GLY A 391 14.86 -26.50 7.46
CA GLY A 391 14.55 -27.54 8.46
C GLY A 391 15.22 -27.33 9.82
N GLN A 392 16.49 -26.92 9.83
CA GLN A 392 17.27 -26.62 11.04
C GLN A 392 16.65 -25.55 11.96
N TYR A 393 15.82 -24.66 11.43
CA TYR A 393 15.15 -23.59 12.18
C TYR A 393 13.76 -23.99 12.68
N VAL A 394 13.21 -25.13 12.24
CA VAL A 394 11.81 -25.51 12.53
C VAL A 394 11.66 -26.16 13.91
N ASP A 395 12.62 -26.97 14.36
CA ASP A 395 12.51 -27.73 15.61
C ASP A 395 13.08 -27.00 16.85
N ASP A 396 13.75 -25.85 16.68
CA ASP A 396 14.25 -25.01 17.78
C ASP A 396 13.42 -23.72 17.90
N ASP A 397 12.74 -23.56 19.04
CA ASP A 397 11.83 -22.43 19.33
C ASP A 397 12.51 -21.05 19.33
N LYS A 398 13.80 -20.95 19.63
CA LYS A 398 14.53 -19.67 19.58
C LYS A 398 14.90 -19.34 18.15
N LEU A 399 15.41 -20.31 17.40
CA LEU A 399 15.77 -20.16 15.99
C LEU A 399 14.51 -19.86 15.14
N ALA A 400 13.41 -20.55 15.39
CA ALA A 400 12.11 -20.30 14.75
C ALA A 400 11.56 -18.89 15.00
N LYS A 401 11.82 -18.31 16.19
CA LYS A 401 11.40 -16.94 16.55
C LYS A 401 12.35 -15.84 16.08
N LEU A 402 13.60 -16.18 15.76
CA LEU A 402 14.63 -15.23 15.32
C LEU A 402 14.80 -15.16 13.80
N PHE A 403 14.54 -16.25 13.08
CA PHE A 403 14.87 -16.37 11.65
C PHE A 403 13.70 -16.75 10.74
N LEU A 404 12.55 -17.18 11.28
CA LEU A 404 11.38 -17.62 10.51
C LEU A 404 10.11 -16.83 10.86
#